data_AF-A0A345PE77-F1
#
_entry.id   AF-A0A345PE77-F1
#
_cell.length_a   1.000
_cell.length_b   1.000
_cell.length_c   1.000
_cell.angle_alpha   90.00
_cell.angle_beta   90.00
_cell.angle_gamma   90.00
#
_symmetry.space_group_name_H-M   'P 1'
#
loop_
_entity.id
_entity.type
_entity.pdbx_description
1 polymer ?
#
loop_
_entity_poly.entity_id
_entity_poly.type
_entity_poly.pdbx_seq_one_letter_code
_entity_poly.pdbx_strand_id
1 'polypeptide(L)'
;MFNSYTYKTGIFYSQRVVEKKYNVAAIEDKIFERLNEYNIDIVKKFSDLGYMNLQRPGLNELINYLINLEKNIDVVVFYSFDFLGRDKRRLNFVMPRIKRHVKEVIYIENKTISQSNRLNKDFIDNKLAWKWIN
;
A
#
# COMPACT_ATOMS: atom_id res chain seq x y z
N MET A 1 4.49 31.20 -13.70
CA MET A 1 4.98 30.42 -12.55
C MET A 1 4.76 28.95 -12.88
N PHE A 2 5.83 28.22 -13.18
CA PHE A 2 5.74 26.76 -13.31
C PHE A 2 5.73 26.17 -11.91
N ASN A 3 4.59 25.63 -11.47
CA ASN A 3 4.57 24.73 -10.32
C ASN A 3 5.37 23.49 -10.73
N SER A 4 6.62 23.37 -10.28
CA SER A 4 7.32 22.10 -10.34
C SER A 4 6.65 21.18 -9.33
N TYR A 5 5.64 20.43 -9.76
CA TYR A 5 5.12 19.33 -8.97
C TYR A 5 6.24 18.30 -8.85
N THR A 6 6.92 18.28 -7.72
CA THR A 6 7.94 17.28 -7.44
C THR A 6 7.24 15.96 -7.17
N TYR A 7 7.32 15.02 -8.12
CA TYR A 7 6.82 13.67 -7.93
C TYR A 7 7.58 13.00 -6.78
N LYS A 8 6.83 12.35 -5.88
CA LYS A 8 7.39 11.48 -4.84
C LYS A 8 7.67 10.12 -5.44
N THR A 9 8.86 9.59 -5.20
CA THR A 9 9.21 8.21 -5.56
C THR A 9 8.62 7.24 -4.54
N GLY A 10 7.91 6.23 -5.02
CA GLY A 10 7.15 5.30 -4.19
C GLY A 10 7.50 3.84 -4.45
N ILE A 11 7.42 3.03 -3.39
CA ILE A 11 7.39 1.56 -3.48
C ILE A 11 6.00 1.08 -3.08
N PHE A 12 5.48 0.10 -3.79
CA PHE A 12 4.23 -0.56 -3.44
C PHE A 12 4.47 -1.97 -2.91
N TYR A 13 3.81 -2.32 -1.81
CA TYR A 13 3.73 -3.68 -1.30
C TYR A 13 2.27 -4.13 -1.21
N SER A 14 1.96 -5.30 -1.77
CA SER A 14 0.64 -5.93 -1.62
C SER A 14 0.70 -7.29 -0.93
N GLN A 15 -0.20 -7.51 0.05
CA GLN A 15 -0.42 -8.83 0.63
C GLN A 15 -1.70 -9.45 0.07
N ARG A 16 -1.53 -10.45 -0.79
CA ARG A 16 -2.59 -11.14 -1.53
C ARG A 16 -3.13 -12.34 -0.75
N VAL A 17 -4.42 -12.63 -0.94
CA VAL A 17 -5.15 -13.73 -0.30
C VAL A 17 -5.45 -14.79 -1.35
N VAL A 18 -5.00 -16.02 -1.15
CA VAL A 18 -5.15 -17.12 -2.13
C VAL A 18 -6.60 -17.58 -2.21
N GLU A 19 -7.29 -17.56 -1.08
CA GLU A 19 -8.62 -18.13 -0.88
C GLU A 19 -9.72 -17.33 -1.60
N LYS A 20 -9.41 -16.14 -2.15
CA LYS A 20 -10.37 -15.27 -2.82
C LYS A 20 -9.90 -14.92 -4.22
N LYS A 21 -10.77 -15.13 -5.21
CA LYS A 21 -10.56 -14.73 -6.61
C LYS A 21 -10.76 -13.22 -6.78
N TYR A 22 -9.83 -12.42 -6.30
CA TYR A 22 -9.80 -10.99 -6.60
C TYR A 22 -9.20 -10.75 -7.98
N ASN A 23 -9.73 -9.77 -8.71
CA ASN A 23 -9.04 -9.21 -9.86
C ASN A 23 -7.93 -8.28 -9.36
N VAL A 24 -6.79 -8.89 -8.99
CA VAL A 24 -5.64 -8.22 -8.39
C VAL A 24 -5.14 -7.08 -9.27
N ALA A 25 -5.01 -7.33 -10.59
CA ALA A 25 -4.53 -6.33 -11.54
C ALA A 25 -5.43 -5.09 -11.54
N ALA A 26 -6.74 -5.27 -11.71
CA ALA A 26 -7.68 -4.14 -11.73
C ALA A 26 -7.72 -3.35 -10.40
N ILE A 27 -7.48 -4.01 -9.27
CA ILE A 27 -7.41 -3.34 -7.96
C ILE A 27 -6.11 -2.55 -7.84
N GLU A 28 -4.98 -3.15 -8.22
CA GLU A 28 -3.67 -2.48 -8.20
C GLU A 28 -3.66 -1.30 -9.17
N ASP A 29 -4.23 -1.43 -10.37
CA ASP A 29 -4.32 -0.34 -11.36
C ASP A 29 -5.09 0.86 -10.80
N LYS A 30 -6.26 0.63 -10.18
CA LYS A 30 -7.02 1.70 -9.51
C LYS A 30 -6.24 2.35 -8.37
N ILE A 31 -5.45 1.58 -7.62
CA ILE A 31 -4.58 2.12 -6.58
C ILE A 31 -3.50 3.02 -7.20
N PHE A 32 -2.88 2.59 -8.30
CA PHE A 32 -1.83 3.36 -8.96
C PHE A 32 -2.37 4.63 -9.61
N GLU A 33 -3.53 4.57 -10.27
CA GLU A 33 -4.23 5.77 -10.77
C GLU A 33 -4.43 6.79 -9.64
N ARG A 34 -4.93 6.33 -8.49
CA ARG A 34 -5.15 7.21 -7.34
C ARG A 34 -3.85 7.76 -6.74
N LEU A 35 -2.79 6.96 -6.67
CA LEU A 35 -1.48 7.42 -6.20
C LEU A 35 -0.87 8.47 -7.14
N ASN A 36 -1.06 8.30 -8.44
CA ASN A 36 -0.62 9.23 -9.45
C ASN A 36 -1.31 10.60 -9.30
N GLU A 37 -2.61 10.62 -8.96
CA GLU A 37 -3.33 11.86 -8.61
C GLU A 37 -2.73 12.59 -7.40
N TYR A 38 -2.00 11.88 -6.52
CA TYR A 38 -1.23 12.43 -5.41
C TYR A 38 0.24 12.73 -5.74
N ASN A 39 0.62 12.68 -7.03
CA ASN A 39 2.01 12.82 -7.50
C ASN A 39 2.97 11.79 -6.88
N ILE A 40 2.50 10.56 -6.67
CA ILE A 40 3.31 9.44 -6.20
C ILE A 40 3.54 8.49 -7.37
N ASP A 41 4.79 8.37 -7.82
CA ASP A 41 5.18 7.45 -8.87
C ASP A 41 5.74 6.15 -8.26
N ILE A 42 5.12 5.01 -8.58
CA ILE A 42 5.51 3.70 -8.05
C ILE A 42 6.61 3.10 -8.91
N VAL A 43 7.86 3.19 -8.44
CA VAL A 43 9.04 2.72 -9.18
C VAL A 43 9.36 1.25 -8.96
N LYS A 44 8.81 0.64 -7.89
CA LYS A 44 8.98 -0.80 -7.61
C LYS A 44 7.80 -1.38 -6.85
N LYS A 45 7.51 -2.66 -7.11
CA LYS A 45 6.42 -3.43 -6.50
C LYS A 45 6.97 -4.69 -5.82
N PHE A 46 6.45 -5.00 -4.65
CA PHE A 46 6.69 -6.25 -3.92
C PHE A 46 5.35 -6.86 -3.55
N SER A 47 5.29 -8.18 -3.40
CA SER A 47 4.05 -8.82 -2.96
C SER A 47 4.30 -10.13 -2.24
N ASP A 48 3.43 -10.44 -1.29
CA ASP A 48 3.35 -11.76 -0.69
C ASP A 48 2.01 -12.42 -1.01
N LEU A 49 2.04 -13.75 -1.18
CA LEU A 49 0.85 -14.57 -1.45
C LEU A 49 0.52 -15.45 -0.23
N GLY A 50 -0.70 -15.31 0.28
CA GLY A 50 -1.26 -16.15 1.34
C GLY A 50 -0.85 -15.72 2.76
N TYR A 51 -1.63 -16.19 3.75
CA TYR A 51 -1.33 -15.94 5.17
C TYR A 51 -0.37 -16.96 5.78
N MET A 52 -0.32 -18.16 5.18
CA MET A 52 0.46 -19.29 5.68
C MET A 52 1.96 -19.11 5.46
N ASN A 53 2.35 -18.24 4.52
CA ASN A 53 3.74 -17.87 4.36
C ASN A 53 4.17 -16.88 5.45
N LEU A 54 4.55 -17.43 6.61
CA LEU A 54 5.00 -16.66 7.77
C LEU A 54 6.31 -15.91 7.50
N GLN A 55 7.11 -16.37 6.53
CA GLN A 55 8.41 -15.77 6.24
C GLN A 55 8.29 -14.45 5.47
N ARG A 56 7.18 -14.17 4.79
CA ARG A 56 6.93 -12.91 4.06
C ARG A 56 8.12 -12.49 3.17
N PRO A 57 8.53 -13.36 2.22
CA PRO A 57 9.69 -13.08 1.39
C PRO A 57 9.59 -11.74 0.66
N GLY A 58 8.41 -11.34 0.20
CA GLY A 58 8.21 -10.04 -0.46
C GLY A 58 8.42 -8.86 0.47
N LEU A 59 7.96 -8.94 1.73
CA LEU A 59 8.20 -7.90 2.74
C LEU A 59 9.68 -7.82 3.13
N ASN A 60 10.35 -8.97 3.28
CA ASN A 60 11.78 -9.01 3.58
C ASN A 60 12.61 -8.46 2.42
N GLU A 61 12.24 -8.77 1.18
CA GLU A 61 12.88 -8.23 -0.01
C GLU A 61 12.71 -6.71 -0.09
N LEU A 62 11.52 -6.18 0.23
CA LEU A 62 11.30 -4.73 0.33
C LEU A 62 12.24 -4.11 1.36
N ILE A 63 12.37 -4.69 2.55
CA ILE A 63 13.25 -4.17 3.60
C ILE A 63 14.71 -4.20 3.15
N ASN A 64 15.15 -5.32 2.56
CA ASN A 64 16.50 -5.45 2.03
C ASN A 64 16.76 -4.45 0.90
N TYR A 65 15.77 -4.21 0.04
CA TYR A 65 15.87 -3.21 -1.02
C TYR A 65 16.05 -1.80 -0.44
N LEU A 66 15.26 -1.43 0.58
CA LEU A 66 15.39 -0.14 1.27
C LEU A 66 16.75 0.04 1.95
N ILE A 67 17.31 -1.03 2.54
CA ILE A 67 18.63 -0.98 3.20
C ILE A 67 19.76 -0.74 2.19
N ASN A 68 19.65 -1.33 1.00
CA ASN A 68 20.70 -1.30 -0.02
C ASN A 68 20.51 -0.17 -1.05
N LEU A 69 19.53 0.71 -0.88
CA LEU A 69 19.27 1.77 -1.83
C LEU A 69 20.25 2.93 -1.64
N GLU A 70 20.97 3.27 -2.71
CA GLU A 70 21.80 4.49 -2.75
C GLU A 70 20.95 5.77 -2.81
N LYS A 71 19.73 5.67 -3.35
CA LYS A 71 18.78 6.78 -3.47
C LYS A 71 17.67 6.64 -2.43
N ASN A 72 17.22 7.76 -1.86
CA ASN A 72 16.12 7.75 -0.90
C ASN A 72 14.78 7.56 -1.61
N ILE A 73 13.93 6.69 -1.08
CA ILE A 73 12.52 6.54 -1.47
C ILE A 73 11.68 7.47 -0.58
N ASP A 74 10.77 8.21 -1.20
CA ASP A 74 9.92 9.14 -0.46
C ASP A 74 8.81 8.40 0.29
N VAL A 75 8.16 7.44 -0.38
CA VAL A 75 6.93 6.80 0.12
C VAL A 75 6.99 5.28 0.01
N VAL A 76 6.53 4.57 1.04
CA VAL A 76 6.13 3.16 0.90
C VAL A 76 4.63 3.04 1.09
N VAL A 77 3.97 2.43 0.11
CA VAL A 77 2.54 2.19 0.10
C VAL A 77 2.27 0.72 0.35
N PHE A 78 1.53 0.43 1.40
CA PHE A 78 1.10 -0.90 1.78
C PHE A 78 -0.38 -1.09 1.45
N TYR A 79 -0.70 -2.18 0.76
CA TYR A 79 -2.07 -2.61 0.53
C TYR A 79 -2.28 -4.04 1.03
N SER A 80 -3.35 -4.23 1.80
CA SER A 80 -3.75 -5.56 2.25
C SER A 80 -5.11 -5.93 1.69
N PHE A 81 -5.19 -7.13 1.11
CA PHE A 81 -6.47 -7.76 0.77
C PHE A 81 -7.16 -8.38 2.02
N ASP A 82 -6.54 -8.28 3.21
CA ASP A 82 -7.11 -8.70 4.50
C ASP A 82 -8.05 -7.65 5.10
N PHE A 83 -9.36 -7.88 5.02
CA PHE A 83 -10.34 -7.05 5.70
C PHE A 83 -10.27 -7.14 7.24
N LEU A 84 -9.64 -8.19 7.79
CA LEU A 84 -9.58 -8.43 9.23
C LEU A 84 -8.41 -7.71 9.92
N GLY A 85 -7.58 -6.99 9.16
CA GLY A 85 -6.49 -6.18 9.70
C GLY A 85 -5.38 -6.97 10.42
N ARG A 86 -5.25 -8.28 10.16
CA ARG A 86 -4.15 -9.08 10.74
C ARG A 86 -2.82 -8.66 10.15
N ASP A 87 -2.83 -8.24 8.89
CA ASP A 87 -1.65 -7.74 8.20
C ASP A 87 -1.11 -6.45 8.82
N LYS A 88 -1.98 -5.47 9.08
CA LYS A 88 -1.63 -4.23 9.79
C LYS A 88 -0.86 -4.46 11.09
N ARG A 89 -1.31 -5.44 11.90
CA ARG A 89 -0.63 -5.79 13.15
C ARG A 89 0.80 -6.29 12.90
N ARG A 90 1.03 -7.04 11.83
CA ARG A 90 2.36 -7.53 11.46
C ARG A 90 3.25 -6.42 10.92
N LEU A 91 2.70 -5.57 10.06
CA LEU A 91 3.41 -4.39 9.54
C LEU A 91 3.93 -3.49 10.67
N ASN A 92 3.19 -3.36 11.78
CA ASN A 92 3.66 -2.58 12.94
C ASN A 92 4.99 -3.08 13.52
N PHE A 93 5.32 -4.38 13.45
CA PHE A 93 6.60 -4.91 13.95
C PHE A 93 7.78 -4.50 13.08
N VAL A 94 7.57 -4.37 11.76
CA VAL A 94 8.63 -4.00 10.81
C VAL A 94 8.66 -2.48 10.53
N MET A 95 7.60 -1.76 10.89
CA MET A 95 7.44 -0.33 10.66
C MET A 95 8.64 0.51 11.15
N PRO A 96 9.24 0.26 12.34
CA PRO A 96 10.41 1.02 12.78
C PRO A 96 11.62 0.86 11.86
N ARG A 97 11.77 -0.29 11.18
CA ARG A 97 12.84 -0.51 10.22
C ARG A 97 12.55 0.25 8.93
N ILE A 98 11.33 0.17 8.42
CA ILE A 98 10.92 0.87 7.19
C ILE A 98 11.07 2.39 7.35
N LYS A 99 10.55 2.96 8.44
CA LYS A 99 10.61 4.42 8.69
C LYS A 99 12.02 5.00 8.83
N ARG A 100 13.06 4.17 8.98
CA ARG A 100 14.46 4.64 8.94
C ARG A 100 14.94 4.97 7.53
N HIS A 101 14.29 4.42 6.51
CA HIS A 101 14.73 4.50 5.12
C HIS A 101 13.78 5.29 4.22
N VAL A 102 12.58 5.64 4.71
CA VAL A 102 11.54 6.31 3.93
C VAL A 102 10.89 7.43 4.73
N LYS A 103 10.49 8.51 4.05
CA LYS A 103 9.92 9.69 4.69
C LYS A 103 8.47 9.46 5.11
N GLU A 104 7.74 8.66 4.33
CA GLU A 104 6.30 8.51 4.47
C GLU A 104 5.87 7.06 4.25
N VAL A 105 4.86 6.64 5.02
CA VAL A 105 4.24 5.33 4.87
C VAL A 105 2.72 5.48 4.75
N ILE A 106 2.16 4.92 3.68
CA ILE A 106 0.72 4.93 3.40
C ILE A 106 0.19 3.51 3.60
N TYR A 107 -0.88 3.37 4.39
CA TYR A 107 -1.59 2.09 4.51
C TYR A 107 -2.99 2.22 3.88
N ILE A 108 -3.21 1.44 2.83
CA ILE A 108 -4.48 1.34 2.12
C ILE A 108 -5.24 0.16 2.71
N GLU A 109 -6.32 0.46 3.44
CA GLU A 109 -7.20 -0.53 4.03
C GLU A 109 -8.32 -0.87 3.06
N ASN A 110 -8.52 -2.15 2.78
CA ASN A 110 -9.79 -2.59 2.20
C ASN A 110 -10.81 -2.65 3.35
N LYS A 111 -11.78 -1.72 3.41
CA LYS A 111 -12.83 -1.71 4.45
C LYS A 111 -14.20 -2.01 3.84
N THR A 112 -14.91 -2.93 4.46
CA THR A 112 -16.36 -3.04 4.27
C THR A 112 -17.00 -1.87 5.03
N ILE A 113 -17.44 -0.82 4.33
CA ILE A 113 -18.20 0.25 4.99
C ILE A 113 -19.62 -0.26 5.24
N SER A 114 -19.99 -0.44 6.51
CA SER A 114 -21.38 -0.64 6.92
C SER A 114 -22.19 0.59 6.54
N GLN A 115 -23.21 0.43 5.71
CA GLN A 115 -24.08 1.51 5.25
C GLN A 115 -24.72 2.25 6.43
N SER A 116 -24.46 3.55 6.57
CA SER A 116 -25.40 4.49 7.19
C SER A 116 -25.24 5.92 6.62
N ASN A 117 -26.24 6.29 5.82
CA ASN A 117 -26.84 7.61 5.62
C ASN A 117 -25.94 8.84 5.42
N ARG A 118 -25.47 9.02 4.18
CA ARG A 118 -25.61 10.21 3.31
C ARG A 118 -24.58 10.08 2.18
N LEU A 119 -25.01 9.40 1.11
CA LEU A 119 -24.18 9.12 -0.07
C LEU A 119 -24.05 10.39 -0.91
N ASN A 120 -22.91 11.08 -0.75
CA ASN A 120 -22.28 11.72 -1.90
C ASN A 120 -22.07 10.66 -2.99
N LYS A 121 -22.20 11.09 -4.24
CA LYS A 121 -22.16 10.35 -5.50
C LYS A 121 -20.79 9.71 -5.82
N ASP A 122 -20.16 9.11 -4.83
CA ASP A 122 -18.95 8.33 -4.96
C ASP A 122 -19.32 6.86 -4.73
N PHE A 123 -18.46 5.93 -5.15
CA PHE A 123 -18.57 4.47 -4.91
C PHE A 123 -19.38 3.66 -5.94
N ILE A 124 -18.69 3.18 -6.97
CA ILE A 124 -19.05 1.93 -7.65
C ILE A 124 -17.99 0.88 -7.23
N ASP A 125 -18.42 0.00 -6.32
CA ASP A 125 -17.89 -1.35 -6.07
C ASP A 125 -16.48 -1.52 -5.46
N ASN A 126 -16.36 -1.18 -4.16
CA ASN A 126 -15.33 -1.55 -3.16
C ASN A 126 -14.55 -0.34 -2.60
N LYS A 127 -14.87 -0.02 -1.35
CA LYS A 127 -14.35 1.13 -0.59
C LYS A 127 -12.96 0.83 0.01
N LEU A 128 -11.91 1.32 -0.64
CA LEU A 128 -10.57 1.44 -0.05
C LEU A 128 -10.54 2.66 0.90
N ALA A 129 -10.29 2.43 2.18
CA ALA A 129 -10.08 3.48 3.16
C ALA A 129 -8.59 3.78 3.30
N TRP A 130 -8.20 5.03 3.07
CA TRP A 130 -6.82 5.48 3.20
C TRP A 130 -6.55 5.90 4.64
N LYS A 131 -5.51 5.34 5.27
CA LYS A 131 -4.98 5.87 6.52
C LYS A 131 -3.52 6.26 6.33
N TRP A 132 -3.25 7.55 6.35
CA TRP A 132 -1.90 8.10 6.49
C TRP A 132 -1.39 7.75 7.89
N ILE A 133 -0.21 7.12 7.96
CA ILE A 133 0.44 6.81 9.24
C ILE A 133 1.73 7.63 9.28
N ASN A 134 1.64 8.83 9.87
CA ASN A 134 2.82 9.63 10.22
C ASN A 134 3.69 8.88 11.24
#